data_AF-A0A1A3CAZ4-F1
#
_entry.id   AF-A0A1A3CAZ4-F1
#
_cell.length_a   1.000
_cell.length_b   1.000
_cell.length_c   1.000
_cell.angle_alpha   90.00
_cell.angle_beta   90.00
_cell.angle_gamma   90.00
#
_symmetry.space_group_name_H-M   'P 1'
#
loop_
_entity.id
_entity.type
_entity.pdbx_description
1 polymer ?
#
loop_
_entity_poly.entity_id
_entity_poly.type
_entity_poly.pdbx_seq_one_letter_code
_entity_poly.pdbx_strand_id
1 'polypeptide(L)'
;MTTQASRSSALTRDELAVLVPELLLIGQLIDRSGMAWVISNFGREEMLQVAIEEWMGASPIYTKRMQQALKYEGTDVVTIFKGLQLDIGAPPQFMDFRYTVHDRWHGEFHLDHCGALLDVEPMGEDYVRGMCHDIEDPTFDATAVATNRRAQIRPIHRPPRTPADRHPHCAWTVIIDESHPEVEDHPVLDVIRRSRAARTELAPIDTGDEGESNYSGPLLSDFDFSAFSHSALVRMADEVCLQMHLLNLSFVIAVGKRAGTNTELATEICTKQFIGVAGVAAERIHRALGLPGGIEGAMRMLQLHPMLNPAAYVDAEFGPDVVHVRRSPAHEDGAWISLVTPDELRPLQAAVRAIDPCFD
;
A
#
# COMPACT_ATOMS: atom_id res chain seq x y z
N MET A 1 14.66 1.62 -23.58
CA MET A 1 13.54 2.51 -23.21
C MET A 1 14.07 3.45 -22.16
N THR A 2 13.97 4.76 -22.37
CA THR A 2 14.29 5.76 -21.34
C THR A 2 13.17 5.68 -20.31
N THR A 3 13.51 5.34 -19.06
CA THR A 3 12.55 5.38 -17.95
C THR A 3 12.05 6.82 -17.78
N GLN A 4 10.74 7.01 -17.74
CA GLN A 4 10.14 8.33 -17.56
C GLN A 4 10.49 8.84 -16.16
N ALA A 5 10.90 10.11 -16.05
CA ALA A 5 11.22 10.71 -14.76
C ALA A 5 9.99 10.76 -13.85
N SER A 6 10.17 10.43 -12.57
CA SER A 6 9.11 10.52 -11.56
C SER A 6 8.64 11.96 -11.38
N ARG A 7 7.34 12.17 -11.18
CA ARG A 7 6.77 13.49 -10.87
C ARG A 7 7.17 13.98 -9.47
N SER A 8 7.44 13.04 -8.56
CA SER A 8 7.93 13.33 -7.21
C SER A 8 9.35 13.91 -7.20
N SER A 9 10.12 13.77 -8.30
CA SER A 9 11.47 14.36 -8.41
C SER A 9 11.48 15.90 -8.35
N ALA A 10 10.34 16.54 -8.60
CA ALA A 10 10.17 17.99 -8.49
C ALA A 10 9.99 18.47 -7.03
N LEU A 11 9.90 17.58 -6.06
CA LEU A 11 9.88 17.91 -4.63
C LEU A 11 11.30 17.99 -4.08
N THR A 12 11.49 18.74 -3.00
CA THR A 12 12.70 18.73 -2.19
C THR A 12 12.81 17.44 -1.37
N ARG A 13 14.01 17.16 -0.83
CA ARG A 13 14.24 16.01 0.06
C ARG A 13 13.34 16.06 1.29
N ASP A 14 13.16 17.23 1.89
CA ASP A 14 12.33 17.43 3.08
C ASP A 14 10.84 17.17 2.78
N GLU A 15 10.34 17.68 1.65
CA GLU A 15 8.97 17.40 1.20
C GLU A 15 8.75 15.91 0.92
N LEU A 16 9.74 15.22 0.33
CA LEU A 16 9.66 13.78 0.09
C LEU A 16 9.69 12.98 1.40
N ALA A 17 10.49 13.38 2.38
CA ALA A 17 10.53 12.75 3.70
C ALA A 17 9.19 12.87 4.45
N VAL A 18 8.40 13.90 4.15
CA VAL A 18 7.02 14.05 4.60
C VAL A 18 6.04 13.22 3.75
N LEU A 19 6.20 13.22 2.43
CA LEU A 19 5.25 12.58 1.51
C LEU A 19 5.28 11.05 1.56
N VAL A 20 6.46 10.42 1.63
CA VAL A 20 6.56 8.95 1.60
C VAL A 20 5.79 8.25 2.73
N PRO A 21 5.93 8.63 4.02
CA PRO A 21 5.12 8.03 5.08
C PRO A 21 3.62 8.30 4.90
N GLU A 22 3.25 9.46 4.37
CA GLU A 22 1.85 9.79 4.04
C GLU A 22 1.29 8.90 2.92
N LEU A 23 2.11 8.59 1.90
CA LEU A 23 1.75 7.62 0.88
C LEU A 23 1.57 6.22 1.48
N LEU A 24 2.45 5.77 2.39
CA LEU A 24 2.26 4.48 3.06
C LEU A 24 0.90 4.44 3.79
N LEU A 25 0.55 5.51 4.51
CA LEU A 25 -0.73 5.63 5.19
C LEU A 25 -1.90 5.63 4.20
N ILE A 26 -1.82 6.36 3.08
CA ILE A 26 -2.86 6.35 2.04
C ILE A 26 -3.09 4.93 1.53
N GLY A 27 -2.04 4.12 1.37
CA GLY A 27 -2.14 2.72 0.96
C GLY A 27 -2.99 1.90 1.93
N GLN A 28 -2.79 2.09 3.24
CA GLN A 28 -3.58 1.44 4.28
C GLN A 28 -5.06 1.86 4.31
N LEU A 29 -5.40 3.02 3.75
CA LEU A 29 -6.77 3.54 3.69
C LEU A 29 -7.57 3.01 2.48
N ILE A 30 -6.94 2.24 1.58
CA ILE A 30 -7.61 1.62 0.42
C ILE A 30 -8.72 0.67 0.89
N ASP A 31 -8.43 -0.22 1.83
CA ASP A 31 -9.41 -1.18 2.37
C ASP A 31 -10.59 -0.46 3.02
N ARG A 32 -10.34 0.60 3.79
CA ARG A 32 -11.39 1.41 4.42
C ARG A 32 -12.31 2.07 3.40
N SER A 33 -11.79 2.37 2.22
CA SER A 33 -12.56 2.94 1.12
C SER A 33 -13.40 1.88 0.39
N GLY A 34 -13.01 0.60 0.44
CA GLY A 34 -13.63 -0.49 -0.33
C GLY A 34 -14.51 -1.44 0.47
N MET A 35 -14.11 -1.83 1.67
CA MET A 35 -14.70 -2.96 2.40
C MET A 35 -16.16 -2.76 2.79
N ALA A 36 -16.58 -1.51 3.05
CA ALA A 36 -17.99 -1.21 3.30
C ALA A 36 -18.88 -1.58 2.09
N TRP A 37 -18.40 -1.35 0.87
CA TRP A 37 -19.10 -1.70 -0.37
C TRP A 37 -19.10 -3.20 -0.63
N VAL A 38 -18.02 -3.90 -0.24
CA VAL A 38 -17.97 -5.37 -0.30
C VAL A 38 -18.99 -5.96 0.68
N ILE A 39 -19.03 -5.46 1.93
CA ILE A 39 -20.01 -5.90 2.94
C ILE A 39 -21.44 -5.67 2.47
N SER A 40 -21.75 -4.49 1.92
CA SER A 40 -23.13 -4.17 1.52
C SER A 40 -23.65 -5.05 0.38
N ASN A 41 -22.77 -5.61 -0.44
CA ASN A 41 -23.15 -6.40 -1.62
C ASN A 41 -22.97 -7.91 -1.44
N PHE A 42 -21.96 -8.34 -0.68
CA PHE A 42 -21.58 -9.75 -0.55
C PHE A 42 -21.57 -10.25 0.90
N GLY A 43 -21.68 -9.36 1.90
CA GLY A 43 -21.66 -9.71 3.31
C GLY A 43 -20.25 -9.77 3.92
N ARG A 44 -20.20 -9.98 5.24
CA ARG A 44 -18.96 -9.93 6.03
C ARG A 44 -17.98 -11.05 5.68
N GLU A 45 -18.46 -12.28 5.52
CA GLU A 45 -17.60 -13.43 5.23
C GLU A 45 -16.87 -13.24 3.90
N GLU A 46 -17.56 -12.76 2.87
CA GLU A 46 -16.96 -12.45 1.59
C GLU A 46 -15.99 -11.27 1.66
N MET A 47 -16.26 -10.27 2.51
CA MET A 47 -15.32 -9.19 2.79
C MET A 47 -13.99 -9.71 3.34
N LEU A 48 -14.03 -10.63 4.31
CA LEU A 48 -12.80 -11.25 4.83
C LEU A 48 -12.02 -11.95 3.72
N GLN A 49 -12.72 -12.68 2.86
CA GLN A 49 -12.07 -13.37 1.74
C GLN A 49 -11.51 -12.38 0.69
N VAL A 50 -12.18 -11.25 0.41
CA VAL A 50 -11.61 -10.20 -0.45
C VAL A 50 -10.33 -9.64 0.15
N ALA A 51 -10.31 -9.32 1.45
CA ALA A 51 -9.14 -8.82 2.13
C ALA A 51 -7.97 -9.83 2.09
N ILE A 52 -8.23 -11.10 2.36
CA ILE A 52 -7.19 -12.15 2.26
C ILE A 52 -6.66 -12.22 0.81
N GLU A 53 -7.55 -12.29 -0.18
CA GLU A 53 -7.17 -12.40 -1.59
C GLU A 53 -6.35 -11.18 -2.08
N GLU A 54 -6.77 -9.96 -1.74
CA GLU A 54 -6.12 -8.75 -2.24
C GLU A 54 -4.68 -8.62 -1.71
N TRP A 55 -4.49 -8.81 -0.40
CA TRP A 55 -3.20 -8.67 0.26
C TRP A 55 -2.25 -9.79 -0.15
N MET A 56 -2.70 -11.06 -0.15
CA MET A 56 -1.87 -12.19 -0.58
C MET A 56 -1.50 -12.11 -2.08
N GLY A 57 -2.30 -11.40 -2.89
CA GLY A 57 -1.99 -11.15 -4.30
C GLY A 57 -0.97 -10.06 -4.56
N ALA A 58 -0.84 -9.10 -3.65
CA ALA A 58 -0.03 -7.90 -3.85
C ALA A 58 1.26 -7.92 -3.03
N SER A 59 1.18 -8.25 -1.73
CA SER A 59 2.30 -8.09 -0.79
C SER A 59 3.57 -8.84 -1.13
N PRO A 60 3.52 -10.09 -1.65
CA PRO A 60 4.75 -10.78 -2.02
C PRO A 60 5.51 -10.07 -3.14
N ILE A 61 4.79 -9.45 -4.09
CA ILE A 61 5.39 -8.75 -5.24
C ILE A 61 6.00 -7.44 -4.78
N TYR A 62 5.21 -6.62 -4.10
CA TYR A 62 5.66 -5.27 -3.81
C TYR A 62 6.73 -5.23 -2.71
N THR A 63 6.70 -6.20 -1.77
CA THR A 63 7.74 -6.37 -0.75
C THR A 63 9.07 -6.72 -1.43
N LYS A 64 9.04 -7.65 -2.39
CA LYS A 64 10.26 -8.03 -3.12
C LYS A 64 10.83 -6.89 -3.94
N ARG A 65 9.96 -6.08 -4.56
CA ARG A 65 10.38 -4.88 -5.32
C ARG A 65 11.07 -3.85 -4.41
N MET A 66 10.53 -3.59 -3.23
CA MET A 66 11.15 -2.67 -2.27
C MET A 66 12.50 -3.17 -1.75
N GLN A 67 12.60 -4.48 -1.45
CA GLN A 67 13.88 -5.13 -1.10
C GLN A 67 14.97 -4.89 -2.15
N GLN A 68 14.61 -5.06 -3.43
CA GLN A 68 15.51 -4.83 -4.56
C GLN A 68 15.86 -3.36 -4.73
N ALA A 69 14.87 -2.47 -4.65
CA ALA A 69 15.05 -1.03 -4.83
C ALA A 69 16.07 -0.46 -3.83
N LEU A 70 15.99 -0.89 -2.56
CA LEU A 70 16.84 -0.40 -1.48
C LEU A 70 17.94 -1.40 -1.08
N LYS A 71 18.20 -2.43 -1.89
CA LYS A 71 19.33 -3.37 -1.72
C LYS A 71 19.43 -4.01 -0.32
N TYR A 72 18.30 -4.40 0.25
CA TYR A 72 18.24 -5.13 1.54
C TYR A 72 17.73 -6.57 1.39
N GLU A 73 17.74 -7.10 0.17
CA GLU A 73 17.42 -8.50 -0.12
C GLU A 73 18.21 -9.46 0.77
N GLY A 74 17.53 -10.50 1.25
CA GLY A 74 18.07 -11.52 2.11
C GLY A 74 17.07 -12.66 2.26
N THR A 75 17.32 -13.54 3.23
CA THR A 75 16.50 -14.74 3.48
C THR A 75 16.12 -14.92 4.94
N ASP A 76 16.36 -13.90 5.76
CA ASP A 76 16.30 -13.94 7.22
C ASP A 76 15.20 -13.05 7.82
N VAL A 77 15.00 -13.14 9.13
CA VAL A 77 13.97 -12.37 9.84
C VAL A 77 14.24 -10.86 9.80
N VAL A 78 15.50 -10.45 9.69
CA VAL A 78 15.88 -9.04 9.57
C VAL A 78 15.38 -8.46 8.25
N THR A 79 15.54 -9.20 7.14
CA THR A 79 14.97 -8.78 5.84
C THR A 79 13.45 -8.70 5.88
N ILE A 80 12.75 -9.61 6.57
CA ILE A 80 11.28 -9.53 6.75
C ILE A 80 10.90 -8.24 7.48
N PHE A 81 11.55 -7.95 8.62
CA PHE A 81 11.25 -6.76 9.42
C PHE A 81 11.52 -5.45 8.67
N LYS A 82 12.61 -5.37 7.91
CA LYS A 82 12.87 -4.22 7.03
C LYS A 82 11.79 -4.06 5.95
N GLY A 83 11.26 -5.16 5.43
CA GLY A 83 10.13 -5.15 4.50
C GLY A 83 8.91 -4.48 5.12
N LEU A 84 8.52 -4.92 6.33
CA LEU A 84 7.37 -4.37 7.05
C LEU A 84 7.49 -2.86 7.32
N GLN A 85 8.70 -2.31 7.51
CA GLN A 85 8.89 -0.86 7.72
C GLN A 85 8.55 0.00 6.49
N LEU A 86 8.40 -0.61 5.32
CA LEU A 86 8.15 0.06 4.04
C LEU A 86 6.92 -0.51 3.32
N ASP A 87 6.04 -1.16 4.09
CA ASP A 87 4.83 -1.82 3.61
C ASP A 87 3.60 -0.93 3.85
N ILE A 88 2.74 -0.78 2.85
CA ILE A 88 1.46 -0.05 3.01
C ILE A 88 0.53 -0.69 4.05
N GLY A 89 0.75 -1.95 4.42
CA GLY A 89 0.08 -2.68 5.50
C GLY A 89 0.61 -2.34 6.90
N ALA A 90 1.76 -1.66 7.02
CA ALA A 90 2.38 -1.29 8.29
C ALA A 90 2.90 0.16 8.30
N PRO A 91 2.08 1.16 7.92
CA PRO A 91 2.52 2.54 7.85
C PRO A 91 2.83 3.10 9.25
N PRO A 92 3.99 3.76 9.46
CA PRO A 92 4.47 4.16 10.79
C PRO A 92 3.60 5.24 11.47
N GLN A 93 2.80 5.98 10.70
CA GLN A 93 1.88 7.00 11.24
C GLN A 93 0.61 6.39 11.87
N PHE A 94 0.37 5.10 11.66
CA PHE A 94 -0.88 4.42 12.02
C PHE A 94 -0.65 3.06 12.70
N MET A 95 0.52 2.48 12.54
CA MET A 95 0.95 1.27 13.24
C MET A 95 2.31 1.49 13.90
N ASP A 96 2.44 1.04 15.13
CA ASP A 96 3.69 1.14 15.91
C ASP A 96 4.31 -0.24 16.10
N PHE A 97 4.95 -0.75 15.05
CA PHE A 97 5.67 -2.02 15.07
C PHE A 97 6.99 -1.90 15.83
N ARG A 98 7.21 -2.81 16.78
CA ARG A 98 8.44 -2.94 17.55
C ARG A 98 9.03 -4.32 17.33
N TYR A 99 10.29 -4.36 16.93
CA TYR A 99 10.98 -5.60 16.52
C TYR A 99 11.98 -6.05 17.58
N THR A 100 12.04 -7.36 17.80
CA THR A 100 13.10 -8.03 18.56
C THR A 100 13.71 -9.10 17.67
N VAL A 101 15.04 -9.07 17.49
CA VAL A 101 15.77 -10.07 16.72
C VAL A 101 16.54 -10.94 17.70
N HIS A 102 16.20 -12.23 17.79
CA HIS A 102 16.90 -13.18 18.65
C HIS A 102 18.13 -13.74 17.92
N ASP A 103 17.95 -14.14 16.66
CA ASP A 103 19.00 -14.53 15.74
C ASP A 103 18.55 -14.36 14.28
N ARG A 104 19.28 -14.95 13.32
CA ARG A 104 18.98 -14.85 11.89
C ARG A 104 17.62 -15.48 11.50
N TRP A 105 17.16 -16.48 12.23
CA TRP A 105 15.99 -17.29 11.89
C TRP A 105 14.81 -17.08 12.84
N HIS A 106 15.05 -16.45 13.99
CA HIS A 106 14.06 -16.20 15.02
C HIS A 106 14.00 -14.72 15.38
N GLY A 107 12.80 -14.16 15.33
CA GLY A 107 12.49 -12.83 15.82
C GLY A 107 11.05 -12.72 16.31
N GLU A 108 10.72 -11.56 16.84
CA GLU A 108 9.37 -11.21 17.27
C GLU A 108 9.06 -9.78 16.84
N PHE A 109 7.79 -9.49 16.62
CA PHE A 109 7.31 -8.13 16.61
C PHE A 109 6.07 -7.98 17.48
N HIS A 110 5.86 -6.79 18.02
CA HIS A 110 4.61 -6.40 18.67
C HIS A 110 4.16 -5.03 18.20
N LEU A 111 2.88 -4.74 18.34
CA LEU A 111 2.33 -3.43 18.04
C LEU A 111 1.96 -2.72 19.33
N ASP A 112 2.70 -1.68 19.69
CA ASP A 112 2.33 -0.81 20.82
C ASP A 112 1.02 -0.06 20.51
N HIS A 113 0.81 0.22 19.22
CA HIS A 113 -0.39 0.80 18.66
C HIS A 113 -0.72 0.16 17.31
N CYS A 114 -1.99 -0.16 17.09
CA CYS A 114 -2.52 -0.64 15.83
C CYS A 114 -3.78 0.16 15.51
N GLY A 115 -3.67 1.14 14.62
CA GLY A 115 -4.81 1.96 14.21
C GLY A 115 -5.90 1.11 13.53
N ALA A 116 -5.52 0.03 12.84
CA ALA A 116 -6.51 -0.87 12.23
C ALA A 116 -7.38 -1.56 13.27
N LEU A 117 -6.79 -2.00 14.39
CA LEU A 117 -7.56 -2.53 15.51
C LEU A 117 -8.50 -1.48 16.07
N LEU A 118 -8.02 -0.26 16.30
CA LEU A 118 -8.83 0.79 16.92
C LEU A 118 -10.01 1.21 16.05
N ASP A 119 -9.92 1.04 14.73
CA ASP A 119 -11.04 1.26 13.82
C ASP A 119 -12.11 0.17 13.90
N VAL A 120 -11.72 -1.11 14.05
CA VAL A 120 -12.65 -2.24 14.04
C VAL A 120 -13.15 -2.64 15.42
N GLU A 121 -12.43 -2.31 16.50
CA GLU A 121 -12.81 -2.64 17.87
C GLU A 121 -14.19 -2.07 18.25
N PRO A 122 -14.56 -0.83 17.89
CA PRO A 122 -15.91 -0.31 18.09
C PRO A 122 -17.01 -1.06 17.32
N MET A 123 -16.64 -1.83 16.28
CA MET A 123 -17.58 -2.62 15.48
C MET A 123 -17.93 -3.97 16.12
N GLY A 124 -17.21 -4.38 17.18
CA GLY A 124 -17.49 -5.57 17.97
C GLY A 124 -16.53 -6.74 17.73
N GLU A 125 -16.59 -7.72 18.63
CA GLU A 125 -15.63 -8.85 18.69
C GLU A 125 -15.51 -9.63 17.37
N ASP A 126 -16.61 -9.82 16.65
CA ASP A 126 -16.57 -10.53 15.37
C ASP A 126 -15.71 -9.83 14.31
N TYR A 127 -15.75 -8.49 14.25
CA TYR A 127 -14.93 -7.72 13.31
C TYR A 127 -13.46 -7.72 13.75
N VAL A 128 -13.22 -7.66 15.06
CA VAL A 128 -11.87 -7.81 15.63
C VAL A 128 -11.28 -9.17 15.29
N ARG A 129 -12.06 -10.25 15.43
CA ARG A 129 -11.62 -11.61 15.07
C ARG A 129 -11.38 -11.73 13.57
N GLY A 130 -12.31 -11.23 12.75
CA GLY A 130 -12.15 -11.22 11.30
C GLY A 130 -10.82 -10.58 10.85
N MET A 131 -10.48 -9.41 11.41
CA MET A 131 -9.24 -8.73 11.08
C MET A 131 -8.01 -9.42 11.70
N CYS A 132 -7.97 -9.56 13.03
CA CYS A 132 -6.77 -10.00 13.76
C CYS A 132 -6.50 -11.50 13.70
N HIS A 133 -7.48 -12.30 13.28
CA HIS A 133 -7.34 -13.75 13.14
C HIS A 133 -7.41 -14.17 11.68
N ASP A 134 -8.53 -13.89 11.02
CA ASP A 134 -8.81 -14.50 9.73
C ASP A 134 -7.99 -13.83 8.60
N ILE A 135 -7.81 -12.51 8.66
CA ILE A 135 -7.04 -11.75 7.67
C ILE A 135 -5.54 -11.72 8.01
N GLU A 136 -5.17 -11.33 9.23
CA GLU A 136 -3.75 -11.14 9.61
C GLU A 136 -2.91 -12.44 9.52
N ASP A 137 -3.45 -13.60 9.94
CA ASP A 137 -2.69 -14.87 9.93
C ASP A 137 -2.14 -15.22 8.53
N PRO A 138 -2.97 -15.35 7.47
CA PRO A 138 -2.47 -15.70 6.15
C PRO A 138 -1.71 -14.57 5.46
N THR A 139 -2.06 -13.31 5.74
CA THR A 139 -1.47 -12.15 5.04
C THR A 139 -0.08 -11.77 5.57
N PHE A 140 0.18 -11.98 6.87
CA PHE A 140 1.54 -11.87 7.41
C PHE A 140 2.47 -12.93 6.81
N ASP A 141 2.04 -14.19 6.74
CA ASP A 141 2.80 -15.24 6.07
C ASP A 141 3.06 -14.89 4.60
N ALA A 142 2.05 -14.43 3.86
CA ALA A 142 2.21 -14.03 2.46
C ALA A 142 3.23 -12.89 2.27
N THR A 143 3.26 -11.93 3.18
CA THR A 143 4.26 -10.85 3.14
C THR A 143 5.67 -11.39 3.41
N ALA A 144 5.80 -12.32 4.36
CA ALA A 144 7.08 -12.95 4.69
C ALA A 144 7.65 -13.82 3.55
N VAL A 145 6.81 -14.43 2.70
CA VAL A 145 7.30 -15.29 1.60
C VAL A 145 8.11 -14.54 0.53
N ALA A 146 7.97 -13.21 0.45
CA ALA A 146 8.85 -12.38 -0.39
C ALA A 146 10.33 -12.56 -0.03
N THR A 147 10.59 -12.89 1.23
CA THR A 147 11.93 -13.12 1.80
C THR A 147 12.26 -14.61 1.90
N ASN A 148 11.36 -15.40 2.48
CA ASN A 148 11.60 -16.83 2.72
C ASN A 148 10.28 -17.61 2.76
N ARG A 149 10.14 -18.62 1.88
CA ARG A 149 8.93 -19.45 1.80
C ARG A 149 8.65 -20.29 3.05
N ARG A 150 9.62 -20.48 3.94
CA ARG A 150 9.48 -21.24 5.19
C ARG A 150 9.31 -20.35 6.42
N ALA A 151 9.24 -19.04 6.24
CA ALA A 151 8.88 -18.12 7.31
C ALA A 151 7.42 -18.36 7.73
N GLN A 152 7.19 -18.43 9.03
CA GLN A 152 5.86 -18.46 9.62
C GLN A 152 5.75 -17.38 10.70
N ILE A 153 4.69 -16.60 10.62
CA ILE A 153 4.35 -15.54 11.57
C ILE A 153 3.17 -16.02 12.41
N ARG A 154 3.38 -16.21 13.71
CA ARG A 154 2.38 -16.81 14.61
C ARG A 154 2.12 -15.92 15.82
N PRO A 155 0.86 -15.79 16.28
CA PRO A 155 0.53 -14.89 17.36
C PRO A 155 1.03 -15.46 18.69
N ILE A 156 1.72 -14.63 19.47
CA ILE A 156 1.91 -14.82 20.92
C ILE A 156 0.61 -14.42 21.62
N HIS A 157 0.07 -13.25 21.24
CA HIS A 157 -1.29 -12.85 21.53
C HIS A 157 -1.81 -11.88 20.50
N ARG A 158 -3.14 -11.77 20.45
CA ARG A 158 -3.85 -10.86 19.57
C ARG A 158 -5.18 -10.44 20.18
N PRO A 159 -5.81 -9.36 19.68
CA PRO A 159 -7.15 -8.95 20.06
C PRO A 159 -8.18 -10.07 19.84
N PRO A 160 -9.36 -10.05 20.49
CA PRO A 160 -9.90 -8.98 21.33
C PRO A 160 -9.07 -8.67 22.58
N ARG A 161 -8.95 -7.39 22.92
CA ARG A 161 -8.18 -6.95 24.08
C ARG A 161 -8.98 -7.19 25.36
N THR A 162 -8.47 -8.11 26.19
CA THR A 162 -9.02 -8.40 27.52
C THR A 162 -7.91 -8.30 28.57
N PRO A 163 -7.92 -7.27 29.46
CA PRO A 163 -8.83 -6.12 29.47
C PRO A 163 -8.67 -5.20 28.23
N ALA A 164 -9.63 -4.31 27.99
CA ALA A 164 -9.67 -3.44 26.80
C ALA A 164 -8.49 -2.45 26.72
N ASP A 165 -7.68 -2.31 27.77
CA ASP A 165 -6.46 -1.51 27.82
C ASP A 165 -5.18 -2.37 27.73
N ARG A 166 -5.29 -3.64 27.29
CA ARG A 166 -4.13 -4.52 27.11
C ARG A 166 -3.15 -3.93 26.09
N HIS A 167 -1.88 -3.83 26.51
CA HIS A 167 -0.73 -3.52 25.67
C HIS A 167 0.35 -4.63 25.77
N PRO A 168 1.17 -4.83 24.71
CA PRO A 168 0.96 -4.29 23.36
C PRO A 168 -0.34 -4.83 22.75
N HIS A 169 -0.89 -4.17 21.72
CA HIS A 169 -2.17 -4.54 21.10
C HIS A 169 -2.14 -5.99 20.59
N CYS A 170 -1.04 -6.39 19.93
CA CYS A 170 -0.74 -7.76 19.54
C CYS A 170 0.78 -8.02 19.60
N ALA A 171 1.16 -9.29 19.64
CA ALA A 171 2.56 -9.73 19.62
C ALA A 171 2.67 -11.06 18.85
N TRP A 172 3.75 -11.21 18.09
CA TRP A 172 3.93 -12.26 17.09
C TRP A 172 5.37 -12.76 17.06
N THR A 173 5.54 -14.07 16.91
CA THR A 173 6.82 -14.69 16.56
C THR A 173 6.98 -14.75 15.05
N VAL A 174 8.20 -14.56 14.56
CA VAL A 174 8.61 -14.81 13.18
C VAL A 174 9.72 -15.85 13.19
N ILE A 175 9.41 -17.03 12.66
CA ILE A 175 10.31 -18.19 12.70
C ILE A 175 10.51 -18.73 11.29
N ILE A 176 11.77 -18.90 10.91
CA ILE A 176 12.20 -19.56 9.68
C ILE A 176 12.84 -20.89 10.07
N ASP A 177 12.20 -21.99 9.71
CA ASP A 177 12.69 -23.33 10.05
C ASP A 177 12.59 -24.25 8.84
N GLU A 178 13.59 -25.11 8.61
CA GLU A 178 13.60 -26.04 7.47
C GLU A 178 12.45 -27.06 7.54
N SER A 179 11.99 -27.39 8.75
CA SER A 179 10.85 -28.29 8.99
C SER A 179 9.50 -27.65 8.69
N HIS A 180 9.41 -26.31 8.61
CA HIS A 180 8.17 -25.65 8.22
C HIS A 180 7.81 -26.02 6.78
N PRO A 181 6.55 -26.35 6.49
CA PRO A 181 6.09 -26.43 5.12
C PRO A 181 6.29 -25.07 4.43
N GLU A 182 6.59 -25.10 3.14
CA GLU A 182 6.61 -23.87 2.35
C GLU A 182 5.18 -23.33 2.25
N VAL A 183 5.04 -22.02 2.46
CA VAL A 183 3.78 -21.32 2.28
C VAL A 183 3.47 -21.27 0.78
N GLU A 184 2.28 -21.74 0.43
CA GLU A 184 1.80 -21.77 -0.95
C GLU A 184 1.37 -20.37 -1.41
N ASP A 185 1.62 -20.06 -2.68
CA ASP A 185 1.16 -18.83 -3.30
C ASP A 185 -0.38 -18.87 -3.45
N HIS A 186 -1.06 -17.79 -3.06
CA HIS A 186 -2.48 -17.66 -3.40
C HIS A 186 -2.63 -17.57 -4.93
N PRO A 187 -3.61 -18.23 -5.57
CA PRO A 187 -3.73 -18.27 -7.04
C PRO A 187 -3.77 -16.90 -7.73
N VAL A 188 -4.27 -15.87 -7.04
CA VAL A 188 -4.32 -14.50 -7.57
C VAL A 188 -2.93 -13.88 -7.77
N LEU A 189 -1.93 -14.30 -7.00
CA LEU A 189 -0.57 -13.78 -7.05
C LEU A 189 0.06 -13.99 -8.45
N ASP A 190 -0.21 -15.14 -9.07
CA ASP A 190 0.25 -15.45 -10.43
C ASP A 190 -0.35 -14.51 -11.48
N VAL A 191 -1.59 -14.06 -11.27
CA VAL A 191 -2.27 -13.10 -12.15
C VAL A 191 -1.64 -11.71 -11.95
N ILE A 192 -1.50 -11.26 -10.71
CA ILE A 192 -0.91 -9.95 -10.38
C ILE A 192 0.54 -9.87 -10.85
N ARG A 193 1.34 -10.95 -10.75
CA ARG A 193 2.74 -10.99 -11.24
C ARG A 193 2.86 -10.76 -12.76
N ARG A 194 1.77 -10.97 -13.52
CA ARG A 194 1.73 -10.75 -14.98
C ARG A 194 1.27 -9.35 -15.35
N SER A 195 0.72 -8.58 -14.41
CA SER A 195 0.32 -7.19 -14.63
C SER A 195 1.50 -6.33 -15.09
N ARG A 196 1.19 -5.22 -15.75
CA ARG A 196 2.18 -4.20 -16.08
C ARG A 196 2.68 -3.50 -14.82
N ALA A 197 1.84 -3.30 -13.80
CA ALA A 197 2.25 -2.74 -12.51
C ALA A 197 3.41 -3.52 -11.90
N ALA A 198 3.28 -4.84 -11.80
CA ALA A 198 4.30 -5.71 -11.22
C ALA A 198 5.64 -5.67 -11.99
N ARG A 199 5.56 -5.42 -13.30
CA ARG A 199 6.70 -5.40 -14.24
C ARG A 199 7.21 -3.99 -14.53
N THR A 200 6.65 -2.97 -13.89
CA THR A 200 7.05 -1.58 -14.13
C THR A 200 8.49 -1.38 -13.64
N GLU A 201 9.36 -0.98 -14.57
CA GLU A 201 10.72 -0.54 -14.29
C GLU A 201 10.71 0.95 -13.96
N LEU A 202 11.29 1.30 -12.82
CA LEU A 202 11.38 2.67 -12.33
C LEU A 202 12.81 3.17 -12.42
N ALA A 203 12.99 4.49 -12.41
CA ALA A 203 14.32 5.10 -12.47
C ALA A 203 15.21 4.60 -11.30
N PRO A 204 16.52 4.39 -11.52
CA PRO A 204 17.42 3.94 -10.47
C PRO A 204 17.65 5.04 -9.42
N ILE A 205 18.07 4.64 -8.22
CA ILE A 205 18.57 5.56 -7.19
C ILE A 205 19.97 6.03 -7.59
N ASP A 206 20.24 7.33 -7.49
CA ASP A 206 21.58 7.89 -7.68
C ASP A 206 22.40 7.70 -6.40
N THR A 207 23.47 6.90 -6.49
CA THR A 207 24.33 6.59 -5.35
C THR A 207 25.29 7.72 -4.98
N GLY A 208 25.41 8.75 -5.82
CA GLY A 208 26.20 9.95 -5.54
C GLY A 208 25.43 11.06 -4.82
N ASP A 209 24.11 10.90 -4.67
CA ASP A 209 23.21 11.87 -4.05
C ASP A 209 23.38 11.91 -2.53
N GLU A 210 23.13 13.07 -1.91
CA GLU A 210 23.37 13.26 -0.47
C GLU A 210 22.34 12.49 0.38
N GLY A 211 22.82 11.62 1.28
CA GLY A 211 22.00 10.79 2.17
C GLY A 211 22.14 9.30 1.86
N GLU A 212 21.40 8.46 2.57
CA GLU A 212 21.42 7.01 2.34
C GLU A 212 20.75 6.65 1.02
N SER A 213 21.46 5.93 0.15
CA SER A 213 20.96 5.49 -1.17
C SER A 213 20.36 4.07 -1.14
N ASN A 214 20.42 3.40 0.01
CA ASN A 214 19.94 2.03 0.19
C ASN A 214 19.66 1.76 1.68
N TYR A 215 19.08 0.59 1.97
CA TYR A 215 18.79 0.12 3.33
C TYR A 215 19.54 -1.18 3.68
N SER A 216 20.77 -1.33 3.20
CA SER A 216 21.59 -2.54 3.46
C SER A 216 22.14 -2.62 4.89
N GLY A 217 22.10 -1.52 5.65
CA GLY A 217 22.58 -1.40 7.04
C GLY A 217 21.76 -2.20 8.07
N PRO A 218 21.85 -1.89 9.38
CA PRO A 218 21.07 -2.59 10.40
C PRO A 218 19.56 -2.33 10.26
N LEU A 219 18.74 -3.20 10.86
CA LEU A 219 17.32 -2.90 11.11
C LEU A 219 17.20 -1.69 12.04
N LEU A 220 16.30 -0.77 11.71
CA LEU A 220 16.04 0.43 12.51
C LEU A 220 14.90 0.20 13.51
N SER A 221 14.95 0.89 14.65
CA SER A 221 13.80 0.92 15.59
C SER A 221 12.68 1.78 15.04
N ASP A 222 13.02 2.96 14.52
CA ASP A 222 12.12 3.86 13.80
C ASP A 222 12.76 4.17 12.44
N PHE A 223 12.00 4.03 11.35
CA PHE A 223 12.51 4.29 10.01
C PHE A 223 12.55 5.80 9.74
N ASP A 224 13.75 6.37 9.69
CA ASP A 224 13.95 7.80 9.43
C ASP A 224 14.03 8.09 7.93
N PHE A 225 12.92 8.52 7.34
CA PHE A 225 12.88 8.94 5.93
C PHE A 225 13.83 10.11 5.63
N SER A 226 14.07 11.01 6.58
CA SER A 226 14.95 12.17 6.36
C SER A 226 16.42 11.77 6.18
N ALA A 227 16.83 10.57 6.63
CA ALA A 227 18.18 10.06 6.45
C ALA A 227 18.50 9.66 5.00
N PHE A 228 17.48 9.36 4.19
CA PHE A 228 17.65 8.88 2.82
C PHE A 228 17.86 10.02 1.82
N SER A 229 18.56 9.72 0.73
CA SER A 229 18.81 10.68 -0.34
C SER A 229 17.53 11.05 -1.10
N HIS A 230 17.57 12.17 -1.83
CA HIS A 230 16.44 12.63 -2.64
C HIS A 230 16.02 11.56 -3.65
N SER A 231 16.98 11.02 -4.42
CA SER A 231 16.70 9.96 -5.39
C SER A 231 16.19 8.66 -4.75
N ALA A 232 16.61 8.33 -3.52
CA ALA A 232 16.08 7.19 -2.79
C ALA A 232 14.62 7.42 -2.37
N LEU A 233 14.28 8.61 -1.86
CA LEU A 233 12.90 8.95 -1.49
C LEU A 233 11.96 9.03 -2.71
N VAL A 234 12.43 9.54 -3.85
CA VAL A 234 11.69 9.49 -5.11
C VAL A 234 11.39 8.04 -5.50
N ARG A 235 12.41 7.17 -5.42
CA ARG A 235 12.26 5.73 -5.71
C ARG A 235 11.24 5.07 -4.78
N MET A 236 11.28 5.39 -3.48
CA MET A 236 10.32 4.89 -2.49
C MET A 236 8.91 5.36 -2.81
N ALA A 237 8.70 6.65 -3.11
CA ALA A 237 7.38 7.19 -3.45
C ALA A 237 6.75 6.46 -4.65
N ASP A 238 7.54 6.20 -5.70
CA ASP A 238 7.06 5.46 -6.88
C ASP A 238 6.78 3.99 -6.56
N GLU A 239 7.61 3.31 -5.76
CA GLU A 239 7.34 1.93 -5.33
C GLU A 239 6.08 1.85 -4.46
N VAL A 240 5.89 2.78 -3.53
CA VAL A 240 4.69 2.85 -2.67
C VAL A 240 3.43 3.05 -3.51
N CYS A 241 3.47 3.91 -4.53
CA CYS A 241 2.36 4.01 -5.49
C CYS A 241 2.10 2.67 -6.21
N LEU A 242 3.13 1.90 -6.57
CA LEU A 242 2.94 0.57 -7.14
C LEU A 242 2.39 -0.45 -6.13
N GLN A 243 2.74 -0.37 -4.84
CA GLN A 243 2.12 -1.21 -3.80
C GLN A 243 0.59 -1.02 -3.83
N MET A 244 0.15 0.24 -3.89
CA MET A 244 -1.27 0.59 -3.96
C MET A 244 -1.96 0.08 -5.22
N HIS A 245 -1.33 0.25 -6.40
CA HIS A 245 -1.89 -0.26 -7.66
C HIS A 245 -1.98 -1.79 -7.64
N LEU A 246 -0.96 -2.48 -7.13
CA LEU A 246 -0.96 -3.94 -7.01
C LEU A 246 -2.07 -4.43 -6.07
N LEU A 247 -2.28 -3.75 -4.95
CA LEU A 247 -3.38 -4.04 -4.03
C LEU A 247 -4.73 -3.84 -4.71
N ASN A 248 -4.95 -2.68 -5.36
CA ASN A 248 -6.16 -2.39 -6.12
C ASN A 248 -6.44 -3.41 -7.23
N LEU A 249 -5.42 -3.82 -7.99
CA LEU A 249 -5.60 -4.83 -9.04
C LEU A 249 -6.04 -6.18 -8.46
N SER A 250 -5.49 -6.55 -7.30
CA SER A 250 -5.88 -7.76 -6.59
C SER A 250 -7.32 -7.67 -6.05
N PHE A 251 -7.70 -6.52 -5.49
CA PHE A 251 -9.07 -6.20 -5.09
C PHE A 251 -10.06 -6.32 -6.26
N VAL A 252 -9.74 -5.75 -7.43
CA VAL A 252 -10.59 -5.81 -8.63
C VAL A 252 -10.85 -7.26 -9.04
N ILE A 253 -9.84 -8.13 -8.99
CA ILE A 253 -10.01 -9.57 -9.31
C ILE A 253 -10.91 -10.24 -8.27
N ALA A 254 -10.67 -9.99 -6.98
CA ALA A 254 -11.45 -10.55 -5.89
C ALA A 254 -12.94 -10.13 -5.96
N VAL A 255 -13.21 -8.85 -6.21
CA VAL A 255 -14.58 -8.32 -6.41
C VAL A 255 -15.21 -8.90 -7.67
N GLY A 256 -14.47 -8.95 -8.79
CA GLY A 256 -14.96 -9.52 -10.05
C GLY A 256 -15.38 -10.99 -9.91
N LYS A 257 -14.61 -11.79 -9.18
CA LYS A 257 -14.94 -13.19 -8.85
C LYS A 257 -16.29 -13.31 -8.14
N ARG A 258 -16.60 -12.39 -7.22
CA ARG A 258 -17.85 -12.39 -6.42
C ARG A 258 -19.04 -11.84 -7.19
N ALA A 259 -18.81 -10.82 -8.01
CA ALA A 259 -19.84 -10.28 -8.89
C ALA A 259 -20.22 -11.24 -10.05
N GLY A 260 -19.33 -12.19 -10.40
CA GLY A 260 -19.58 -13.19 -11.42
C GLY A 260 -19.80 -12.54 -12.80
N THR A 261 -20.95 -12.78 -13.42
CA THR A 261 -21.31 -12.17 -14.70
C THR A 261 -21.83 -10.74 -14.57
N ASN A 262 -22.03 -10.22 -13.35
CA ASN A 262 -22.49 -8.86 -13.11
C ASN A 262 -21.30 -7.87 -13.12
N THR A 263 -20.78 -7.59 -14.32
CA THR A 263 -19.63 -6.69 -14.51
C THR A 263 -19.94 -5.24 -14.12
N GLU A 264 -21.21 -4.82 -14.19
CA GLU A 264 -21.66 -3.50 -13.75
C GLU A 264 -21.50 -3.35 -12.24
N LEU A 265 -21.91 -4.36 -11.46
CA LEU A 265 -21.71 -4.36 -10.00
C LEU A 265 -20.24 -4.34 -9.62
N ALA A 266 -19.40 -5.13 -10.29
CA ALA A 266 -17.96 -5.11 -10.04
C ALA A 266 -17.37 -3.71 -10.29
N THR A 267 -17.73 -3.11 -11.43
CA THR A 267 -17.30 -1.75 -11.79
C THR A 267 -17.80 -0.74 -10.77
N GLU A 268 -19.06 -0.84 -10.33
CA GLU A 268 -19.64 0.07 -9.33
C GLU A 268 -18.89 0.00 -8.00
N ILE A 269 -18.59 -1.20 -7.48
CA ILE A 269 -17.84 -1.38 -6.24
C ILE A 269 -16.42 -0.80 -6.36
N CYS A 270 -15.71 -1.12 -7.45
CA CYS A 270 -14.35 -0.62 -7.69
C CYS A 270 -14.33 0.91 -7.84
N THR A 271 -15.30 1.49 -8.55
CA THR A 271 -15.43 2.95 -8.68
C THR A 271 -15.73 3.60 -7.34
N LYS A 272 -16.57 3.00 -6.49
CA LYS A 272 -16.87 3.54 -5.15
C LYS A 272 -15.68 3.47 -4.20
N GLN A 273 -14.88 2.39 -4.24
CA GLN A 273 -13.60 2.34 -3.53
C GLN A 273 -12.69 3.46 -4.02
N PHE A 274 -12.56 3.62 -5.34
CA PHE A 274 -11.70 4.62 -5.93
C PHE A 274 -12.11 6.05 -5.56
N ILE A 275 -13.41 6.37 -5.55
CA ILE A 275 -13.92 7.67 -5.09
C ILE A 275 -13.47 7.96 -3.65
N GLY A 276 -13.57 6.98 -2.75
CA GLY A 276 -13.17 7.13 -1.35
C GLY A 276 -11.67 7.42 -1.20
N VAL A 277 -10.82 6.58 -1.78
CA VAL A 277 -9.37 6.75 -1.66
C VAL A 277 -8.87 7.98 -2.40
N ALA A 278 -9.48 8.36 -3.54
CA ALA A 278 -9.09 9.55 -4.30
C ALA A 278 -9.29 10.85 -3.50
N GLY A 279 -10.43 10.97 -2.80
CA GLY A 279 -10.68 12.13 -1.95
C GLY A 279 -9.74 12.19 -0.74
N VAL A 280 -9.60 11.09 -0.01
CA VAL A 280 -8.77 11.04 1.20
C VAL A 280 -7.28 11.23 0.88
N ALA A 281 -6.79 10.60 -0.18
CA ALA A 281 -5.41 10.77 -0.63
C ALA A 281 -5.12 12.23 -1.02
N ALA A 282 -6.04 12.88 -1.75
CA ALA A 282 -5.91 14.28 -2.11
C ALA A 282 -5.84 15.20 -0.89
N GLU A 283 -6.74 15.03 0.10
CA GLU A 283 -6.73 15.82 1.34
C GLU A 283 -5.41 15.64 2.11
N ARG A 284 -4.93 14.40 2.21
CA ARG A 284 -3.69 14.08 2.92
C ARG A 284 -2.46 14.69 2.26
N ILE A 285 -2.31 14.50 0.95
CA ILE A 285 -1.18 15.05 0.19
C ILE A 285 -1.17 16.59 0.27
N HIS A 286 -2.34 17.21 0.12
CA HIS A 286 -2.49 18.66 0.19
C HIS A 286 -2.07 19.21 1.55
N ARG A 287 -2.58 18.61 2.63
CA ARG A 287 -2.27 19.03 4.01
C ARG A 287 -0.80 18.78 4.36
N ALA A 288 -0.28 17.60 4.03
CA ALA A 288 1.07 17.21 4.39
C ALA A 288 2.15 18.13 3.80
N LEU A 289 1.95 18.55 2.54
CA LEU A 289 2.89 19.42 1.84
C LEU A 289 2.54 20.91 1.93
N GLY A 290 1.45 21.28 2.62
CA GLY A 290 1.00 22.66 2.71
C GLY A 290 0.75 23.30 1.34
N LEU A 291 0.18 22.53 0.41
CA LEU A 291 -0.04 23.00 -0.96
C LEU A 291 -1.02 24.20 -0.99
N PRO A 292 -0.92 25.10 -1.98
CA PRO A 292 -1.84 26.22 -2.09
C PRO A 292 -3.29 25.76 -2.32
N GLY A 293 -4.25 26.65 -2.13
CA GLY A 293 -5.65 26.41 -2.54
C GLY A 293 -5.86 26.64 -4.04
N GLY A 294 -7.10 26.45 -4.50
CA GLY A 294 -7.49 26.72 -5.88
C GLY A 294 -6.81 25.81 -6.91
N ILE A 295 -6.77 26.26 -8.17
CA ILE A 295 -6.35 25.42 -9.29
C ILE A 295 -4.87 25.00 -9.21
N GLU A 296 -4.01 25.90 -8.71
CA GLU A 296 -2.59 25.61 -8.51
C GLU A 296 -2.41 24.44 -7.52
N GLY A 297 -3.15 24.49 -6.40
CA GLY A 297 -3.19 23.42 -5.40
C GLY A 297 -3.67 22.09 -5.98
N ALA A 298 -4.77 22.12 -6.73
CA ALA A 298 -5.35 20.93 -7.35
C ALA A 298 -4.38 20.29 -8.35
N MET A 299 -3.74 21.10 -9.19
CA MET A 299 -2.77 20.60 -10.17
C MET A 299 -1.52 20.02 -9.49
N ARG A 300 -1.02 20.67 -8.43
CA ARG A 300 0.13 20.14 -7.67
C ARG A 300 -0.22 18.85 -6.92
N MET A 301 -1.43 18.76 -6.35
CA MET A 301 -1.92 17.53 -5.71
C MET A 301 -2.05 16.40 -6.74
N LEU A 302 -2.68 16.65 -7.89
CA LEU A 302 -2.86 15.64 -8.94
C LEU A 302 -1.51 15.12 -9.47
N GLN A 303 -0.48 15.96 -9.55
CA GLN A 303 0.89 15.54 -9.93
C GLN A 303 1.48 14.49 -8.98
N LEU A 304 1.05 14.47 -7.72
CA LEU A 304 1.58 13.60 -6.66
C LEU A 304 0.59 12.47 -6.30
N HIS A 305 -0.64 12.55 -6.77
CA HIS A 305 -1.69 11.60 -6.44
C HIS A 305 -1.41 10.20 -7.02
N PRO A 306 -1.57 9.10 -6.24
CA PRO A 306 -1.31 7.73 -6.71
C PRO A 306 -2.09 7.32 -7.97
N MET A 307 -3.31 7.85 -8.18
CA MET A 307 -4.07 7.58 -9.41
C MET A 307 -3.30 7.94 -10.70
N LEU A 308 -2.40 8.93 -10.64
CA LEU A 308 -1.60 9.40 -11.77
C LEU A 308 -0.13 9.01 -11.66
N ASN A 309 0.26 8.22 -10.64
CA ASN A 309 1.65 7.85 -10.39
C ASN A 309 1.83 6.34 -10.17
N PRO A 310 3.04 5.79 -10.45
CA PRO A 310 4.21 6.48 -10.97
C PRO A 310 4.08 6.84 -12.47
N ALA A 311 4.87 7.82 -12.93
CA ALA A 311 4.85 8.27 -14.32
C ALA A 311 5.17 7.17 -15.34
N ALA A 312 6.00 6.19 -14.95
CA ALA A 312 6.31 5.02 -15.78
C ALA A 312 5.11 4.08 -15.99
N TYR A 313 4.05 4.21 -15.19
CA TYR A 313 2.85 3.36 -15.22
C TYR A 313 1.61 4.09 -15.73
N VAL A 314 1.49 5.40 -15.42
CA VAL A 314 0.39 6.26 -15.85
C VAL A 314 0.90 7.43 -16.70
N ASP A 315 0.54 7.41 -17.98
CA ASP A 315 0.87 8.46 -18.93
C ASP A 315 -0.10 9.63 -18.78
N ALA A 316 0.38 10.68 -18.15
CA ALA A 316 -0.34 11.92 -17.93
C ALA A 316 0.60 13.12 -18.08
N GLU A 317 0.20 14.08 -18.90
CA GLU A 317 0.89 15.34 -19.13
C GLU A 317 0.14 16.49 -18.46
N PHE A 318 0.85 17.32 -17.71
CA PHE A 318 0.27 18.38 -16.90
C PHE A 318 0.52 19.74 -17.53
N GLY A 319 -0.57 20.46 -17.80
CA GLY A 319 -0.57 21.90 -18.08
C GLY A 319 -0.79 22.73 -16.81
N PRO A 320 -1.09 24.04 -16.95
CA PRO A 320 -1.36 24.92 -15.80
C PRO A 320 -2.72 24.65 -15.14
N ASP A 321 -3.70 24.17 -15.89
CA ASP A 321 -5.09 23.94 -15.47
C ASP A 321 -5.73 22.71 -16.15
N VAL A 322 -4.94 21.94 -16.90
CA VAL A 322 -5.40 20.76 -17.66
C VAL A 322 -4.45 19.58 -17.48
N VAL A 323 -5.00 18.37 -17.36
CA VAL A 323 -4.23 17.12 -17.38
C VAL A 323 -4.63 16.31 -18.61
N HIS A 324 -3.67 16.07 -19.50
CA HIS A 324 -3.86 15.19 -20.65
C HIS A 324 -3.44 13.77 -20.30
N VAL A 325 -4.41 12.90 -20.03
CA VAL A 325 -4.19 11.48 -19.78
C VAL A 325 -4.24 10.71 -21.09
N ARG A 326 -3.27 9.83 -21.31
CA ARG A 326 -3.20 8.95 -22.48
C ARG A 326 -3.30 7.49 -22.04
N ARG A 327 -3.67 6.62 -23.00
CA ARG A 327 -3.66 5.17 -22.76
C ARG A 327 -2.25 4.74 -22.35
N SER A 328 -2.16 4.07 -21.21
CA SER A 328 -0.91 3.69 -20.55
C SER A 328 -0.99 2.24 -20.05
N PRO A 329 0.11 1.69 -19.50
CA PRO A 329 0.08 0.37 -18.87
C PRO A 329 -1.00 0.20 -17.79
N ALA A 330 -1.28 1.24 -17.00
CA ALA A 330 -2.38 1.25 -16.04
C ALA A 330 -3.77 1.00 -16.65
N HIS A 331 -4.00 1.47 -17.89
CA HIS A 331 -5.24 1.19 -18.60
C HIS A 331 -5.32 -0.26 -19.11
N GLU A 332 -4.17 -0.88 -19.42
CA GLU A 332 -4.13 -2.29 -19.83
C GLU A 332 -4.40 -3.24 -18.67
N ASP A 333 -3.98 -2.87 -17.45
CA ASP A 333 -4.24 -3.65 -16.24
C ASP A 333 -5.64 -3.42 -15.65
N GLY A 334 -6.33 -2.33 -16.03
CA GLY A 334 -7.61 -1.94 -15.41
C GLY A 334 -7.44 -1.28 -14.03
N ALA A 335 -6.31 -0.59 -13.82
CA ALA A 335 -6.05 0.17 -12.58
C ALA A 335 -6.89 1.45 -12.52
N TRP A 336 -6.86 2.17 -11.39
CA TRP A 336 -7.75 3.31 -11.09
C TRP A 336 -8.03 4.28 -12.24
N ILE A 337 -7.00 4.69 -12.98
CA ILE A 337 -7.19 5.67 -14.07
C ILE A 337 -8.12 5.17 -15.18
N SER A 338 -8.25 3.85 -15.38
CA SER A 338 -9.20 3.28 -16.35
C SER A 338 -10.66 3.43 -15.93
N LEU A 339 -10.93 3.78 -14.67
CA LEU A 339 -12.27 4.07 -14.15
C LEU A 339 -12.65 5.55 -14.28
N VAL A 340 -11.72 6.41 -14.73
CA VAL A 340 -12.01 7.81 -15.05
C VAL A 340 -12.32 7.91 -16.54
N THR A 341 -13.55 8.29 -16.86
CA THR A 341 -14.01 8.45 -18.25
C THR A 341 -14.86 9.72 -18.38
N PRO A 342 -15.16 10.21 -19.60
CA PRO A 342 -16.09 11.33 -19.77
C PRO A 342 -17.46 11.13 -19.11
N ASP A 343 -17.89 9.87 -18.92
CA ASP A 343 -19.17 9.52 -18.29
C ASP A 343 -19.04 9.20 -16.78
N GLU A 344 -17.81 9.11 -16.26
CA GLU A 344 -17.52 8.83 -14.85
C GLU A 344 -16.39 9.74 -14.34
N LEU A 345 -16.80 10.90 -13.84
CA LEU A 345 -15.90 11.94 -13.34
C LEU A 345 -15.76 11.91 -11.81
N ARG A 346 -16.61 11.14 -11.11
CA ARG A 346 -16.72 11.21 -9.64
C ARG A 346 -15.40 10.94 -8.90
N PRO A 347 -14.53 10.01 -9.32
CA PRO A 347 -13.24 9.83 -8.66
C PRO A 347 -12.33 11.07 -8.77
N LEU A 348 -12.28 11.68 -9.96
CA LEU A 348 -11.50 12.91 -10.16
C LEU A 348 -12.10 14.07 -9.38
N GLN A 349 -13.44 14.21 -9.39
CA GLN A 349 -14.18 15.17 -8.58
C GLN A 349 -13.88 15.05 -7.10
N ALA A 350 -13.85 13.83 -6.56
CA ALA A 350 -13.53 13.59 -5.16
C ALA A 350 -12.12 14.11 -4.82
N ALA A 351 -11.14 13.86 -5.70
CA ALA A 351 -9.78 14.35 -5.50
C ALA A 351 -9.69 15.88 -5.57
N VAL A 352 -10.26 16.53 -6.59
CA VAL A 352 -10.15 18.00 -6.73
C VAL A 352 -11.01 18.75 -5.70
N ARG A 353 -12.16 18.19 -5.29
CA ARG A 353 -13.02 18.79 -4.25
C ARG A 353 -12.43 18.73 -2.85
N ALA A 354 -11.44 17.86 -2.62
CA ALA A 354 -10.65 17.89 -1.39
C ALA A 354 -9.81 19.19 -1.28
N ILE A 355 -9.54 19.86 -2.41
CA ILE A 355 -8.78 21.12 -2.46
C ILE A 355 -9.72 22.33 -2.47
N ASP A 356 -10.75 22.29 -3.31
CA ASP A 356 -11.77 23.33 -3.40
C ASP A 356 -13.14 22.69 -3.67
N PRO A 357 -14.13 22.83 -2.78
CA PRO A 357 -15.45 22.20 -2.95
C PRO A 357 -16.22 22.69 -4.19
N CYS A 358 -15.80 23.78 -4.83
CA CYS A 358 -16.40 24.31 -6.05
C CYS A 358 -15.90 23.65 -7.35
N PHE A 359 -14.88 22.81 -7.31
CA PHE A 359 -14.40 22.09 -8.51
C PHE A 359 -15.35 20.97 -8.96
N ASP A 360 -15.31 20.67 -10.26
CA ASP A 360 -16.15 19.67 -10.94
C ASP A 360 -15.35 18.86 -11.96
#